data_AF-A0A9P5S670-F1
#
_entry.id   AF-A0A9P5S670-F1
#
_cell.length_a   1.000
_cell.length_b   1.000
_cell.length_c   1.000
_cell.angle_alpha   90.00
_cell.angle_beta   90.00
_cell.angle_gamma   90.00
#
_symmetry.space_group_name_H-M   'P 1'
#
loop_
_entity.id
_entity.type
_entity.pdbx_description
1 polymer ?
#
loop_
_entity_poly.entity_id
_entity_poly.type
_entity_poly.pdbx_seq_one_letter_code
_entity_poly.pdbx_strand_id
1 'polypeptide(L)'
;MASTSIRSFLGSRLWAPCSRLQQNILPGQPVGQRLLFSTTSQVTYAKPVSKKGSAAPVEPKALLGRPSNNLKIGILGVPNIGKSTFFNALTNSSVPAENFPFCTIDPSEARVVVPDDRMNWLTAHYKPQKVTPAFLTVIDIAGLVRGASKGEGLGNAFLSHVRSVDALFHLCRGFEDLGVTHVDGSVDAVRDLETIHDELLLSDMDTLSKVHQEYEKVAQRLGAGKTGNAVEKKKRDDFPTIAKLLAWVEDGKDVRTGDWTNEEIEVINQQYLLTAKPMIYLVNISEQDYLDLAKQPHPVIKRIQDWIDVHHPGDLLIPFSGSFENQLSLFEDAPEEKEMVLEDASKQAGVKITSALPEIIVKGREALNLQQFFTAGPGEVRSWTTRTNTLAPQAAGVIHTDFERGFIMAEVMKMDDLKELGSEAEVKAAGKYYSKGKDYQVEDGDVIFFKFNVTNNKKK
;
A
#
# COMPACT_ATOMS: atom_id res chain seq x y z
N MET A 1 36.65 51.28 38.29
CA MET A 1 38.00 50.66 38.31
C MET A 1 37.79 49.17 38.09
N ALA A 2 38.43 48.46 37.15
CA ALA A 2 39.28 48.89 36.04
C ALA A 2 39.26 47.84 34.88
N SER A 3 39.85 48.23 33.75
CA SER A 3 40.32 47.46 32.57
C SER A 3 40.87 46.03 32.85
N THR A 4 41.01 45.04 31.94
CA THR A 4 41.13 44.94 30.44
C THR A 4 40.74 43.48 30.05
N SER A 5 40.17 43.05 28.90
CA SER A 5 40.04 43.50 27.49
C SER A 5 41.21 43.11 26.53
N ILE A 6 40.96 43.09 25.20
CA ILE A 6 41.91 42.89 24.05
C ILE A 6 42.53 41.46 23.92
N ARG A 7 42.61 40.78 22.76
CA ARG A 7 42.12 41.01 21.37
C ARG A 7 42.05 39.71 20.52
N SER A 8 41.15 39.73 19.53
CA SER A 8 41.17 39.14 18.16
C SER A 8 42.23 38.09 17.72
N PHE A 9 41.78 37.13 16.92
CA PHE A 9 42.41 36.84 15.60
C PHE A 9 41.36 36.70 14.50
N LEU A 10 41.64 37.22 13.30
CA LEU A 10 40.72 37.26 12.16
C LEU A 10 41.53 37.32 10.85
N GLY A 11 41.22 36.44 9.89
CA GLY A 11 41.82 36.42 8.54
C GLY A 11 41.38 35.15 7.81
N SER A 12 40.69 35.13 6.66
CA SER A 12 40.65 36.00 5.47
C SER A 12 41.81 35.77 4.47
N ARG A 13 41.44 35.14 3.34
CA ARG A 13 42.12 34.99 2.02
C ARG A 13 41.07 34.32 1.11
N LEU A 14 40.30 35.04 0.28
CA LEU A 14 40.62 35.73 -0.98
C LEU A 14 41.18 34.82 -2.10
N TRP A 15 40.29 34.57 -3.09
CA TRP A 15 40.49 34.61 -4.55
C TRP A 15 41.77 34.07 -5.21
N ALA A 16 41.58 33.12 -6.15
CA ALA A 16 42.31 33.08 -7.43
C ALA A 16 41.54 32.23 -8.49
N PRO A 17 41.11 32.81 -9.64
CA PRO A 17 40.57 32.05 -10.77
C PRO A 17 41.44 32.14 -12.04
N CYS A 18 41.76 31.00 -12.68
CA CYS A 18 42.34 30.89 -14.04
C CYS A 18 42.32 29.41 -14.50
N SER A 19 42.45 29.04 -15.79
CA SER A 19 41.99 29.66 -17.06
C SER A 19 42.32 28.73 -18.24
N ARG A 20 41.42 28.65 -19.24
CA ARG A 20 41.65 28.22 -20.65
C ARG A 20 42.58 27.03 -20.96
N LEU A 21 41.95 26.01 -21.57
CA LEU A 21 42.27 25.53 -22.93
C LEU A 21 43.64 25.90 -23.54
N GLN A 22 44.47 24.89 -23.80
CA GLN A 22 45.43 24.91 -24.91
C GLN A 22 45.29 23.64 -25.76
N GLN A 23 45.43 23.80 -27.08
CA GLN A 23 45.44 22.74 -28.07
C GLN A 23 46.89 22.30 -28.32
N ASN A 24 47.12 21.02 -28.61
CA ASN A 24 48.38 20.54 -29.16
C ASN A 24 48.15 19.96 -30.56
N ILE A 25 48.78 20.59 -31.56
CA ILE A 25 48.85 20.13 -32.96
C ILE A 25 50.28 20.40 -33.43
N LEU A 26 51.02 19.36 -33.86
CA LEU A 26 52.22 19.49 -34.69
C LEU A 26 52.36 18.26 -35.63
N PRO A 27 53.14 18.33 -36.73
CA PRO A 27 52.76 17.67 -37.98
C PRO A 27 53.87 16.80 -38.65
N GLY A 28 53.55 16.17 -39.80
CA GLY A 28 54.57 15.81 -40.81
C GLY A 28 54.40 14.46 -41.53
N GLN A 29 54.51 14.48 -42.85
CA GLN A 29 54.77 13.34 -43.78
C GLN A 29 56.17 13.57 -44.44
N PRO A 30 56.70 12.88 -45.51
CA PRO A 30 56.07 11.93 -46.47
C PRO A 30 56.96 10.79 -47.12
N VAL A 31 56.36 10.05 -48.08
CA VAL A 31 56.96 9.15 -49.13
C VAL A 31 57.62 7.82 -48.68
N GLY A 32 57.49 6.66 -49.36
CA GLY A 32 56.63 6.26 -50.50
C GLY A 32 57.17 5.06 -51.34
N GLN A 33 56.34 4.49 -52.22
CA GLN A 33 56.59 3.33 -53.15
C GLN A 33 56.79 1.94 -52.47
N ARG A 34 56.54 0.77 -53.11
CA ARG A 34 56.06 0.41 -54.47
C ARG A 34 55.22 -0.89 -54.45
N LEU A 35 54.53 -1.25 -55.54
CA LEU A 35 53.66 -2.45 -55.64
C LEU A 35 54.42 -3.79 -55.75
N LEU A 36 53.75 -4.89 -55.40
CA LEU A 36 53.55 -6.06 -56.30
C LEU A 36 52.32 -6.91 -55.87
N PHE A 37 51.81 -7.75 -56.77
CA PHE A 37 50.57 -8.53 -56.61
C PHE A 37 50.80 -9.97 -56.12
N SER A 38 49.87 -10.51 -55.33
CA SER A 38 49.45 -11.92 -55.39
C SER A 38 48.02 -12.08 -54.82
N THR A 39 47.30 -13.11 -55.25
CA THR A 39 45.87 -13.34 -54.94
C THR A 39 45.62 -14.37 -53.83
N THR A 40 44.35 -14.51 -53.46
CA THR A 40 43.73 -15.56 -52.62
C THR A 40 44.18 -15.65 -51.16
N SER A 41 43.35 -15.12 -50.27
CA SER A 41 43.27 -15.47 -48.84
C SER A 41 41.80 -15.60 -48.43
N GLN A 42 41.45 -16.66 -47.71
CA GLN A 42 40.06 -16.98 -47.35
C GLN A 42 39.50 -16.03 -46.27
N VAL A 43 38.22 -15.64 -46.39
CA VAL A 43 37.54 -14.82 -45.36
C VAL A 43 37.04 -15.72 -44.23
N THR A 44 37.79 -15.79 -43.14
CA THR A 44 37.35 -16.41 -41.89
C THR A 44 36.47 -15.44 -41.10
N TYR A 45 35.19 -15.76 -40.91
CA TYR A 45 34.28 -14.96 -40.10
C TYR A 45 34.70 -14.96 -38.62
N ALA A 46 35.06 -13.79 -38.09
CA ALA A 46 35.27 -13.60 -36.65
C ALA A 46 33.93 -13.69 -35.91
N LYS A 47 33.91 -14.42 -34.78
CA LYS A 47 32.72 -14.48 -33.91
C LYS A 47 32.53 -13.14 -33.19
N PRO A 48 31.29 -12.63 -33.05
CA PRO A 48 31.04 -11.40 -32.32
C PRO A 48 31.37 -11.57 -30.83
N VAL A 49 32.11 -10.61 -30.27
CA VAL A 49 32.41 -10.56 -28.83
C VAL A 49 31.15 -10.16 -28.07
N SER A 50 30.74 -10.97 -27.10
CA SER A 50 29.58 -10.66 -26.27
C SER A 50 29.88 -9.51 -25.30
N LYS A 51 29.08 -8.43 -25.38
CA LYS A 51 29.08 -7.38 -24.36
C LYS A 51 28.48 -7.93 -23.06
N LYS A 52 29.31 -8.45 -22.14
CA LYS A 52 28.93 -8.54 -20.72
C LYS A 52 28.71 -7.11 -20.21
N GLY A 53 27.47 -6.75 -19.91
CA GLY A 53 27.11 -5.37 -19.60
C GLY A 53 25.61 -5.05 -19.54
N SER A 54 24.72 -6.04 -19.67
CA SER A 54 23.37 -5.92 -19.12
C SER A 54 23.45 -6.13 -17.60
N ALA A 55 22.94 -5.19 -16.81
CA ALA A 55 22.54 -5.51 -15.44
C ALA A 55 21.54 -6.67 -15.48
N ALA A 56 21.58 -7.57 -14.49
CA ALA A 56 20.48 -8.51 -14.32
C ALA A 56 19.18 -7.70 -14.09
N PRO A 57 18.03 -8.14 -14.62
CA PRO A 57 16.77 -7.53 -14.23
C PRO A 57 16.65 -7.64 -12.72
N VAL A 58 16.52 -6.50 -12.03
CA VAL A 58 16.25 -6.49 -10.59
C VAL A 58 14.86 -7.08 -10.42
N GLU A 59 14.78 -8.25 -9.80
CA GLU A 59 13.49 -8.86 -9.51
C GLU A 59 12.67 -7.91 -8.61
N PRO A 60 11.36 -7.73 -8.89
CA PRO A 60 10.54 -6.85 -8.07
C PRO A 60 10.55 -7.34 -6.62
N LYS A 61 10.63 -6.40 -5.67
CA LYS A 61 10.58 -6.75 -4.25
C LYS A 61 9.24 -7.42 -3.95
N ALA A 62 9.29 -8.57 -3.30
CA ALA A 62 8.10 -9.33 -2.94
C ALA A 62 7.18 -8.49 -2.03
N LEU A 63 5.87 -8.60 -2.21
CA LEU A 63 4.90 -7.90 -1.36
C LEU A 63 4.74 -8.65 -0.04
N LEU A 64 4.74 -7.90 1.06
CA LEU A 64 4.45 -8.40 2.39
C LEU A 64 2.91 -8.51 2.54
N GLY A 65 2.44 -9.60 3.15
CA GLY A 65 1.03 -9.97 3.28
C GLY A 65 0.53 -11.03 2.29
N ARG A 66 -0.77 -11.28 2.31
CA ARG A 66 -1.40 -12.44 1.65
C ARG A 66 -1.47 -12.32 0.11
N PRO A 67 -1.09 -13.35 -0.66
CA PRO A 67 -1.24 -13.35 -2.13
C PRO A 67 -2.71 -13.54 -2.53
N SER A 68 -3.46 -12.44 -2.58
CA SER A 68 -4.88 -12.38 -2.96
C SER A 68 -5.22 -11.00 -3.52
N ASN A 69 -6.21 -10.93 -4.43
CA ASN A 69 -6.86 -9.69 -4.87
C ASN A 69 -8.11 -9.36 -4.04
N ASN A 70 -8.64 -10.36 -3.32
CA ASN A 70 -9.77 -10.22 -2.40
C ASN A 70 -9.20 -10.01 -0.99
N LEU A 71 -8.85 -8.77 -0.67
CA LEU A 71 -8.27 -8.36 0.62
C LEU A 71 -9.27 -7.53 1.43
N LYS A 72 -9.03 -7.41 2.73
CA LYS A 72 -9.90 -6.67 3.67
C LYS A 72 -9.08 -5.73 4.55
N ILE A 73 -9.65 -4.58 4.91
CA ILE A 73 -9.09 -3.66 5.90
C ILE A 73 -9.94 -3.65 7.18
N GLY A 74 -9.31 -3.71 8.35
CA GLY A 74 -9.99 -3.72 9.64
C GLY A 74 -9.97 -2.35 10.33
N ILE A 75 -11.08 -1.95 10.95
CA ILE A 75 -11.16 -0.75 11.79
C ILE A 75 -10.65 -1.10 13.19
N LEU A 76 -9.49 -0.56 13.55
CA LEU A 76 -8.74 -0.85 14.77
C LEU A 76 -8.84 0.32 15.76
N GLY A 77 -8.92 0.02 17.05
CA GLY A 77 -8.74 1.01 18.13
C GLY A 77 -9.48 0.66 19.41
N VAL A 78 -9.21 1.41 20.49
CA VAL A 78 -9.87 1.24 21.80
C VAL A 78 -11.39 1.55 21.73
N PRO A 79 -12.20 1.15 22.74
CA PRO A 79 -13.61 1.52 22.83
C PRO A 79 -13.85 3.04 22.81
N ASN A 80 -15.06 3.44 22.44
CA ASN A 80 -15.56 4.82 22.59
C ASN A 80 -14.77 5.92 21.82
N ILE A 81 -14.05 5.56 20.75
CA ILE A 81 -13.32 6.50 19.86
C ILE A 81 -14.07 6.88 18.57
N GLY A 82 -15.29 6.35 18.38
CA GLY A 82 -16.08 6.53 17.16
C GLY A 82 -15.85 5.50 16.04
N LYS A 83 -15.42 4.26 16.35
CA LYS A 83 -15.26 3.19 15.34
C LYS A 83 -16.54 2.94 14.54
N SER A 84 -17.64 2.61 15.23
CA SER A 84 -18.92 2.32 14.57
C SER A 84 -19.54 3.59 13.96
N THR A 85 -19.26 4.78 14.51
CA THR A 85 -19.57 6.08 13.88
C THR A 85 -18.93 6.19 12.49
N PHE A 86 -17.63 5.90 12.39
CA PHE A 86 -16.88 5.90 11.14
C PHE A 86 -17.28 4.75 10.19
N PHE A 87 -17.57 3.56 10.71
CA PHE A 87 -18.09 2.44 9.91
C PHE A 87 -19.45 2.78 9.27
N ASN A 88 -20.36 3.42 10.02
CA ASN A 88 -21.65 3.86 9.49
C ASN A 88 -21.48 4.90 8.38
N ALA A 89 -20.65 5.92 8.61
CA ALA A 89 -20.32 6.96 7.62
C ALA A 89 -19.70 6.35 6.34
N LEU A 90 -18.78 5.39 6.48
CA LEU A 90 -18.17 4.67 5.34
C LEU A 90 -19.16 3.81 4.54
N THR A 91 -20.25 3.35 5.16
CA THR A 91 -21.14 2.33 4.59
C THR A 91 -22.51 2.87 4.21
N ASN A 92 -22.78 4.15 4.50
CA ASN A 92 -24.10 4.79 4.42
C ASN A 92 -25.19 3.94 5.12
N SER A 93 -24.81 3.26 6.20
CA SER A 93 -25.64 2.24 6.85
C SER A 93 -26.18 2.73 8.19
N SER A 94 -27.51 2.70 8.34
CA SER A 94 -28.22 3.16 9.52
C SER A 94 -28.19 2.15 10.69
N VAL A 95 -27.02 1.57 10.98
CA VAL A 95 -26.83 0.69 12.16
C VAL A 95 -26.78 1.58 13.41
N PRO A 96 -27.62 1.35 14.45
CA PRO A 96 -27.63 2.23 15.63
C PRO A 96 -26.29 2.23 16.38
N ALA A 97 -25.64 3.39 16.44
CA ALA A 97 -24.42 3.61 17.21
C ALA A 97 -24.75 3.86 18.70
N GLU A 98 -25.36 2.88 19.36
CA GLU A 98 -25.71 2.96 20.78
C GLU A 98 -24.50 2.68 21.69
N ASN A 99 -24.36 3.45 22.78
CA ASN A 99 -23.19 3.46 23.67
C ASN A 99 -23.10 2.24 24.60
N PHE A 100 -22.89 1.05 24.04
CA PHE A 100 -22.67 -0.20 24.78
C PHE A 100 -21.26 -0.77 24.56
N PRO A 101 -20.37 -0.77 25.58
CA PRO A 101 -18.95 -1.12 25.42
C PRO A 101 -18.60 -2.56 24.99
N PHE A 102 -19.59 -3.41 24.70
CA PHE A 102 -19.42 -4.86 24.52
C PHE A 102 -20.19 -5.46 23.32
N CYS A 103 -20.79 -4.63 22.45
CA CYS A 103 -21.72 -5.09 21.41
C CYS A 103 -21.08 -5.25 20.02
N THR A 104 -20.27 -6.29 19.83
CA THR A 104 -19.98 -6.90 18.51
C THR A 104 -19.49 -8.32 18.72
N ILE A 105 -20.36 -9.31 18.51
CA ILE A 105 -20.05 -10.75 18.72
C ILE A 105 -19.52 -11.39 17.42
N ASP A 106 -20.06 -10.99 16.28
CA ASP A 106 -19.51 -11.25 14.95
C ASP A 106 -19.09 -9.91 14.32
N PRO A 107 -17.95 -9.86 13.60
CA PRO A 107 -17.41 -8.62 13.04
C PRO A 107 -18.23 -8.17 11.80
N SER A 108 -18.60 -6.89 11.75
CA SER A 108 -19.44 -6.36 10.65
C SER A 108 -18.61 -6.12 9.40
N GLU A 109 -18.87 -6.88 8.33
CA GLU A 109 -18.21 -6.72 7.02
C GLU A 109 -19.09 -5.93 6.05
N ALA A 110 -18.51 -4.91 5.42
CA ALA A 110 -19.14 -4.10 4.38
C ALA A 110 -18.23 -3.91 3.16
N ARG A 111 -18.82 -3.51 2.03
CA ARG A 111 -18.12 -3.30 0.76
C ARG A 111 -18.39 -1.90 0.24
N VAL A 112 -17.47 -0.99 0.51
CA VAL A 112 -17.56 0.42 0.14
C VAL A 112 -17.17 0.60 -1.32
N VAL A 113 -17.85 1.47 -2.07
CA VAL A 113 -17.51 1.81 -3.46
C VAL A 113 -16.24 2.66 -3.47
N VAL A 114 -15.35 2.39 -4.43
CA VAL A 114 -14.11 3.15 -4.60
C VAL A 114 -14.37 4.35 -5.52
N PRO A 115 -14.18 5.60 -5.07
CA PRO A 115 -14.29 6.77 -5.92
C PRO A 115 -13.11 6.81 -6.90
N ASP A 116 -13.40 6.98 -8.19
CA ASP A 116 -12.39 7.08 -9.25
C ASP A 116 -12.93 7.90 -10.44
N ASP A 117 -12.37 9.08 -10.67
CA ASP A 117 -12.79 9.96 -11.78
C ASP A 117 -12.56 9.38 -13.18
N ARG A 118 -11.69 8.38 -13.30
CA ARG A 118 -11.49 7.64 -14.54
C ARG A 118 -12.71 6.76 -14.84
N MET A 119 -13.28 6.14 -13.81
CA MET A 119 -14.54 5.38 -13.88
C MET A 119 -15.72 6.30 -14.22
N ASN A 120 -15.77 7.50 -13.62
CA ASN A 120 -16.77 8.53 -13.92
C ASN A 120 -16.69 8.96 -15.40
N TRP A 121 -15.48 9.27 -15.89
CA TRP A 121 -15.25 9.66 -17.28
C TRP A 121 -15.60 8.55 -18.28
N LEU A 122 -15.15 7.30 -18.03
CA LEU A 122 -15.46 6.16 -18.89
C LEU A 122 -16.98 5.91 -18.97
N THR A 123 -17.69 6.07 -17.85
CA THR A 123 -19.15 5.94 -17.79
C THR A 123 -19.84 7.04 -18.60
N ALA A 124 -19.42 8.30 -18.45
CA ALA A 124 -19.96 9.43 -19.21
C ALA A 124 -19.67 9.33 -20.73
N HIS A 125 -18.51 8.78 -21.10
CA HIS A 125 -18.08 8.57 -22.48
C HIS A 125 -18.84 7.42 -23.16
N TYR A 126 -18.74 6.20 -22.62
CA TYR A 126 -19.30 5.00 -23.25
C TYR A 126 -20.81 4.82 -23.04
N LYS A 127 -21.40 5.47 -22.01
CA LYS A 127 -22.82 5.39 -21.64
C LYS A 127 -23.33 3.94 -21.57
N PRO A 128 -22.68 3.08 -20.77
CA PRO A 128 -22.93 1.65 -20.76
C PRO A 128 -24.31 1.28 -20.20
N GLN A 129 -24.81 0.09 -20.55
CA GLN A 129 -25.99 -0.50 -19.90
C GLN A 129 -25.73 -0.87 -18.43
N LYS A 130 -24.47 -1.09 -18.04
CA LYS A 130 -24.06 -1.44 -16.68
C LYS A 130 -22.75 -0.75 -16.27
N VAL A 131 -22.70 -0.31 -15.01
CA VAL A 131 -21.52 0.26 -14.36
C VAL A 131 -21.16 -0.65 -13.18
N THR A 132 -19.91 -1.12 -13.11
CA THR A 132 -19.42 -1.95 -12.00
C THR A 132 -18.12 -1.34 -11.44
N PRO A 133 -18.17 -0.57 -10.35
CA PRO A 133 -16.96 0.02 -9.76
C PRO A 133 -16.09 -1.01 -9.04
N ALA A 134 -14.91 -0.58 -8.61
CA ALA A 134 -14.12 -1.31 -7.64
C ALA A 134 -14.71 -1.13 -6.23
N PHE A 135 -14.33 -2.02 -5.31
CA PHE A 135 -14.79 -2.01 -3.93
C PHE A 135 -13.60 -2.12 -2.95
N LEU A 136 -13.74 -1.52 -1.78
CA LEU A 136 -12.92 -1.81 -0.60
C LEU A 136 -13.76 -2.60 0.40
N THR A 137 -13.28 -3.78 0.82
CA THR A 137 -13.94 -4.54 1.89
C THR A 137 -13.42 -4.05 3.24
N VAL A 138 -14.31 -3.49 4.05
CA VAL A 138 -14.03 -2.96 5.39
C VAL A 138 -14.68 -3.85 6.43
N ILE A 139 -13.99 -4.11 7.53
CA ILE A 139 -14.51 -4.84 8.69
C ILE A 139 -14.44 -3.96 9.94
N ASP A 140 -15.56 -3.75 10.64
CA ASP A 140 -15.52 -3.21 12.01
C ASP A 140 -15.01 -4.30 12.97
N ILE A 141 -13.95 -4.01 13.71
CA ILE A 141 -13.39 -4.92 14.72
C ILE A 141 -13.81 -4.39 16.10
N ALA A 142 -14.22 -5.29 16.98
CA ALA A 142 -14.56 -4.97 18.37
C ALA A 142 -13.46 -4.14 19.08
N GLY A 143 -13.82 -3.37 20.11
CA GLY A 143 -12.83 -2.57 20.85
C GLY A 143 -11.80 -3.41 21.60
N LEU A 144 -10.52 -3.05 21.50
CA LEU A 144 -9.47 -3.67 22.31
C LEU A 144 -9.69 -3.36 23.81
N VAL A 145 -9.58 -4.39 24.64
CA VAL A 145 -9.42 -4.27 26.10
C VAL A 145 -8.03 -4.80 26.44
N ARG A 146 -7.33 -4.13 27.37
CA ARG A 146 -6.01 -4.55 27.89
C ARG A 146 -6.04 -6.00 28.39
N GLY A 147 -4.95 -6.74 28.17
CA GLY A 147 -4.80 -8.16 28.52
C GLY A 147 -5.04 -9.14 27.36
N ALA A 148 -5.18 -8.64 26.13
CA ALA A 148 -5.64 -9.45 24.99
C ALA A 148 -4.69 -10.59 24.62
N SER A 149 -3.39 -10.31 24.55
CA SER A 149 -2.31 -11.29 24.32
C SER A 149 -2.21 -12.37 25.41
N LYS A 150 -2.68 -12.07 26.63
CA LYS A 150 -2.70 -13.01 27.78
C LYS A 150 -3.94 -13.89 27.81
N GLY A 151 -4.91 -13.65 26.93
CA GLY A 151 -6.12 -14.44 26.79
C GLY A 151 -7.21 -14.16 27.84
N GLU A 152 -7.12 -13.04 28.56
CA GLU A 152 -8.15 -12.62 29.50
C GLU A 152 -9.31 -11.91 28.76
N GLY A 153 -10.53 -12.42 28.92
CA GLY A 153 -11.75 -11.83 28.35
C GLY A 153 -11.85 -11.88 26.81
N LEU A 154 -12.47 -10.86 26.21
CA LEU A 154 -12.76 -10.80 24.77
C LEU A 154 -11.52 -10.60 23.87
N GLY A 155 -10.34 -10.30 24.44
CA GLY A 155 -9.15 -9.94 23.66
C GLY A 155 -8.67 -11.01 22.66
N ASN A 156 -8.92 -12.30 22.94
CA ASN A 156 -8.65 -13.38 21.99
C ASN A 156 -9.52 -13.29 20.71
N ALA A 157 -10.78 -12.89 20.84
CA ALA A 157 -11.67 -12.69 19.69
C ALA A 157 -11.21 -11.49 18.84
N PHE A 158 -10.87 -10.38 19.51
CA PHE A 158 -10.25 -9.22 18.89
C PHE A 158 -9.01 -9.59 18.05
N LEU A 159 -8.01 -10.25 18.65
CA LEU A 159 -6.79 -10.63 17.92
C LEU A 159 -7.08 -11.60 16.76
N SER A 160 -8.07 -12.48 16.90
CA SER A 160 -8.54 -13.36 15.81
C SER A 160 -9.12 -12.56 14.63
N HIS A 161 -9.89 -11.50 14.90
CA HIS A 161 -10.41 -10.61 13.86
C HIS A 161 -9.30 -9.77 13.20
N VAL A 162 -8.32 -9.26 13.97
CA VAL A 162 -7.14 -8.57 13.39
C VAL A 162 -6.33 -9.54 12.50
N ARG A 163 -6.23 -10.82 12.86
CA ARG A 163 -5.58 -11.84 11.98
C ARG A 163 -6.34 -12.08 10.68
N SER A 164 -7.65 -11.85 10.60
CA SER A 164 -8.48 -12.13 9.41
C SER A 164 -8.49 -11.04 8.34
N VAL A 165 -8.03 -9.83 8.66
CA VAL A 165 -7.83 -8.69 7.73
C VAL A 165 -6.38 -8.61 7.22
N ASP A 166 -6.14 -7.88 6.13
CA ASP A 166 -4.83 -7.74 5.49
C ASP A 166 -4.16 -6.38 5.76
N ALA A 167 -4.94 -5.34 6.12
CA ALA A 167 -4.47 -4.01 6.52
C ALA A 167 -5.36 -3.45 7.65
N LEU A 168 -4.96 -2.31 8.23
CA LEU A 168 -5.64 -1.72 9.40
C LEU A 168 -5.86 -0.20 9.24
N PHE A 169 -7.10 0.26 9.46
CA PHE A 169 -7.41 1.65 9.78
C PHE A 169 -7.31 1.81 11.30
N HIS A 170 -6.20 2.35 11.81
CA HIS A 170 -6.01 2.56 13.24
C HIS A 170 -6.62 3.90 13.67
N LEU A 171 -7.84 3.87 14.19
CA LEU A 171 -8.49 5.06 14.70
C LEU A 171 -7.84 5.52 16.01
N CYS A 172 -7.70 6.83 16.16
CA CYS A 172 -7.13 7.49 17.33
C CYS A 172 -8.11 8.56 17.84
N ARG A 173 -8.36 8.63 19.16
CA ARG A 173 -9.24 9.65 19.74
C ARG A 173 -8.51 10.99 19.84
N GLY A 174 -8.91 11.94 19.00
CA GLY A 174 -8.44 13.32 19.04
C GLY A 174 -9.36 14.29 19.78
N PHE A 175 -10.60 13.91 20.12
CA PHE A 175 -11.58 14.78 20.78
C PHE A 175 -11.72 14.50 22.29
N GLU A 176 -11.93 15.56 23.08
CA GLU A 176 -12.42 15.47 24.45
C GLU A 176 -13.95 15.55 24.48
N ASP A 177 -14.60 14.67 25.24
CA ASP A 177 -16.04 14.71 25.48
C ASP A 177 -16.32 14.07 26.85
N LEU A 178 -17.02 14.81 27.72
CA LEU A 178 -17.39 14.42 29.08
C LEU A 178 -18.49 13.34 29.12
N GLY A 179 -19.27 13.19 28.06
CA GLY A 179 -20.26 12.12 27.92
C GLY A 179 -19.66 10.76 27.52
N VAL A 180 -18.41 10.75 27.02
CA VAL A 180 -17.79 9.58 26.39
C VAL A 180 -16.64 9.06 27.25
N THR A 181 -16.97 8.12 28.14
CA THR A 181 -16.03 7.52 29.09
C THR A 181 -14.87 6.81 28.39
N HIS A 182 -13.66 6.94 28.94
CA HIS A 182 -12.48 6.18 28.51
C HIS A 182 -12.23 4.98 29.41
N VAL A 183 -11.73 3.86 28.86
CA VAL A 183 -11.50 2.60 29.59
C VAL A 183 -10.53 2.81 30.76
N ASP A 184 -9.46 3.58 30.52
CA ASP A 184 -8.44 3.93 31.53
C ASP A 184 -8.75 5.21 32.34
N GLY A 185 -10.01 5.67 32.33
CA GLY A 185 -10.48 6.84 33.09
C GLY A 185 -9.99 8.22 32.61
N SER A 186 -8.95 8.28 31.78
CA SER A 186 -8.44 9.49 31.12
C SER A 186 -8.21 9.22 29.62
N VAL A 187 -8.42 10.23 28.78
CA VAL A 187 -8.10 10.17 27.34
C VAL A 187 -6.62 10.49 27.14
N ASP A 188 -5.86 9.61 26.49
CA ASP A 188 -4.49 9.92 26.07
C ASP A 188 -4.06 9.08 24.86
N ALA A 189 -4.22 9.65 23.66
CA ALA A 189 -4.04 8.94 22.40
C ALA A 189 -2.67 8.26 22.23
N VAL A 190 -1.60 8.78 22.84
CA VAL A 190 -0.26 8.17 22.75
C VAL A 190 -0.18 6.89 23.59
N ARG A 191 -0.66 6.92 24.83
CA ARG A 191 -0.81 5.71 25.67
C ARG A 191 -1.73 4.68 24.99
N ASP A 192 -2.76 5.14 24.30
CA ASP A 192 -3.73 4.26 23.62
C ASP A 192 -3.11 3.60 22.37
N LEU A 193 -2.21 4.30 21.66
CA LEU A 193 -1.35 3.76 20.60
C LEU A 193 -0.36 2.72 21.14
N GLU A 194 0.40 3.06 22.18
CA GLU A 194 1.35 2.15 22.87
C GLU A 194 0.65 0.87 23.33
N THR A 195 -0.55 1.00 23.91
CA THR A 195 -1.37 -0.13 24.39
C THR A 195 -1.80 -1.07 23.27
N ILE A 196 -2.05 -0.55 22.06
CA ILE A 196 -2.36 -1.37 20.89
C ILE A 196 -1.09 -2.01 20.32
N HIS A 197 -0.01 -1.22 20.19
CA HIS A 197 1.30 -1.67 19.72
C HIS A 197 1.81 -2.89 20.49
N ASP A 198 1.88 -2.78 21.81
CA ASP A 198 2.36 -3.84 22.70
C ASP A 198 1.53 -5.13 22.57
N GLU A 199 0.20 -5.04 22.46
CA GLU A 199 -0.68 -6.23 22.37
C GLU A 199 -0.55 -6.95 21.01
N LEU A 200 -0.31 -6.21 19.92
CA LEU A 200 -0.01 -6.80 18.60
C LEU A 200 1.38 -7.46 18.61
N LEU A 201 2.40 -6.74 19.10
CA LEU A 201 3.77 -7.20 19.21
C LEU A 201 3.88 -8.46 20.08
N LEU A 202 3.27 -8.47 21.27
CA LEU A 202 3.26 -9.64 22.18
C LEU A 202 2.58 -10.86 21.56
N SER A 203 1.52 -10.68 20.76
CA SER A 203 0.88 -11.79 20.03
C SER A 203 1.80 -12.38 18.96
N ASP A 204 2.58 -11.55 18.27
CA ASP A 204 3.56 -12.01 17.29
C ASP A 204 4.80 -12.62 17.96
N MET A 205 5.28 -12.10 19.09
CA MET A 205 6.36 -12.68 19.90
C MET A 205 6.01 -14.10 20.39
N ASP A 206 4.80 -14.30 20.92
CA ASP A 206 4.32 -15.63 21.32
C ASP A 206 4.19 -16.60 20.12
N THR A 207 3.71 -16.09 18.98
CA THR A 207 3.62 -16.85 17.73
C THR A 207 5.02 -17.29 17.26
N LEU A 208 5.95 -16.35 17.12
CA LEU A 208 7.31 -16.58 16.64
C LEU A 208 8.13 -17.45 17.61
N SER A 209 7.95 -17.28 18.92
CA SER A 209 8.61 -18.11 19.94
C SER A 209 8.28 -19.60 19.77
N LYS A 210 7.01 -19.92 19.48
CA LYS A 210 6.55 -21.31 19.24
C LYS A 210 7.12 -21.88 17.95
N VAL A 211 7.11 -21.09 16.87
CA VAL A 211 7.69 -21.48 15.57
C VAL A 211 9.21 -21.67 15.67
N HIS A 212 9.91 -20.75 16.31
CA HIS A 212 11.37 -20.82 16.55
C HIS A 212 11.75 -22.11 17.29
N GLN A 213 11.09 -22.41 18.40
CA GLN A 213 11.33 -23.63 19.18
C GLN A 213 11.02 -24.94 18.42
N GLU A 214 10.19 -24.91 17.38
CA GLU A 214 9.99 -26.07 16.50
C GLU A 214 11.10 -26.16 15.45
N TYR A 215 11.38 -25.05 14.76
CA TYR A 215 12.32 -24.99 13.64
C TYR A 215 13.76 -25.22 14.11
N GLU A 216 14.14 -24.72 15.29
CA GLU A 216 15.44 -24.99 15.93
C GLU A 216 15.67 -26.51 16.12
N LYS A 217 14.69 -27.22 16.70
CA LYS A 217 14.77 -28.67 16.96
C LYS A 217 14.88 -29.46 15.65
N VAL A 218 14.24 -28.99 14.58
CA VAL A 218 14.39 -29.55 13.24
C VAL A 218 15.79 -29.27 12.69
N ALA A 219 16.26 -28.02 12.75
CA ALA A 219 17.56 -27.60 12.23
C ALA A 219 18.72 -28.34 12.91
N GLN A 220 18.77 -28.39 14.25
CA GLN A 220 19.77 -29.13 15.03
C GLN A 220 19.77 -30.62 14.65
N ARG A 221 18.59 -31.25 14.57
CA ARG A 221 18.44 -32.68 14.23
C ARG A 221 18.93 -33.01 12.82
N LEU A 222 18.67 -32.15 11.83
CA LEU A 222 19.14 -32.35 10.45
C LEU A 222 20.62 -32.00 10.28
N GLY A 223 21.12 -30.99 11.00
CA GLY A 223 22.55 -30.67 11.05
C GLY A 223 23.41 -31.81 11.60
N ALA A 224 22.85 -32.61 12.53
CA ALA A 224 23.44 -33.86 13.03
C ALA A 224 23.39 -35.05 12.03
N GLY A 225 23.44 -34.78 10.72
CA GLY A 225 23.59 -35.79 9.66
C GLY A 225 22.37 -36.66 9.37
N LYS A 226 21.18 -36.31 9.87
CA LYS A 226 19.95 -37.10 9.67
C LYS A 226 19.20 -36.67 8.42
N THR A 227 18.72 -37.64 7.64
CA THR A 227 17.89 -37.37 6.46
C THR A 227 16.48 -36.91 6.87
N GLY A 228 16.13 -35.66 6.54
CA GLY A 228 14.77 -35.13 6.69
C GLY A 228 13.95 -35.22 5.39
N ASN A 229 12.63 -35.18 5.55
CA ASN A 229 11.68 -35.01 4.44
C ASN A 229 11.71 -33.55 3.90
N ALA A 230 10.93 -33.26 2.85
CA ALA A 230 10.94 -31.95 2.20
C ALA A 230 10.48 -30.79 3.12
N VAL A 231 9.48 -31.03 3.98
CA VAL A 231 8.97 -30.03 4.93
C VAL A 231 9.99 -29.77 6.04
N GLU A 232 10.63 -30.82 6.55
CA GLU A 232 11.68 -30.70 7.56
C GLU A 232 12.92 -29.96 7.04
N LYS A 233 13.28 -30.17 5.76
CA LYS A 233 14.33 -29.39 5.10
C LYS A 233 13.93 -27.92 5.00
N LYS A 234 12.72 -27.61 4.53
CA LYS A 234 12.23 -26.22 4.49
C LYS A 234 12.29 -25.56 5.88
N LYS A 235 11.81 -26.22 6.94
CA LYS A 235 11.89 -25.67 8.31
C LYS A 235 13.32 -25.41 8.81
N ARG A 236 14.32 -26.19 8.36
CA ARG A 236 15.75 -25.91 8.63
C ARG A 236 16.22 -24.67 7.86
N ASP A 237 15.79 -24.53 6.62
CA ASP A 237 16.25 -23.47 5.70
C ASP A 237 15.57 -22.11 5.99
N ASP A 238 14.31 -22.14 6.41
CA ASP A 238 13.53 -20.98 6.91
C ASP A 238 13.97 -20.52 8.33
N PHE A 239 14.65 -21.37 9.10
CA PHE A 239 14.99 -21.12 10.51
C PHE A 239 15.78 -19.82 10.78
N PRO A 240 16.81 -19.45 10.00
CA PRO A 240 17.54 -18.19 10.21
C PRO A 240 16.63 -16.96 10.12
N THR A 241 15.65 -16.99 9.22
CA THR A 241 14.65 -15.92 9.08
C THR A 241 13.72 -15.86 10.29
N ILE A 242 13.27 -17.01 10.81
CA ILE A 242 12.46 -17.06 12.04
C ILE A 242 13.24 -16.52 13.25
N ALA A 243 14.54 -16.83 13.36
CA ALA A 243 15.40 -16.29 14.41
C ALA A 243 15.61 -14.77 14.28
N LYS A 244 15.84 -14.26 13.05
CA LYS A 244 15.92 -12.82 12.77
C LYS A 244 14.61 -12.10 13.10
N LEU A 245 13.47 -12.70 12.78
CA LEU A 245 12.13 -12.14 13.07
C LEU A 245 11.83 -12.10 14.56
N LEU A 246 12.13 -13.16 15.32
CA LEU A 246 11.93 -13.18 16.76
C LEU A 246 12.76 -12.08 17.44
N ALA A 247 14.04 -11.97 17.11
CA ALA A 247 14.91 -10.90 17.62
C ALA A 247 14.47 -9.48 17.18
N TRP A 248 13.77 -9.35 16.05
CA TRP A 248 13.23 -8.07 15.58
C TRP A 248 12.03 -7.61 16.42
N VAL A 249 11.08 -8.51 16.72
CA VAL A 249 9.93 -8.18 17.58
C VAL A 249 10.32 -8.08 19.06
N GLU A 250 11.33 -8.82 19.52
CA GLU A 250 11.91 -8.67 20.86
C GLU A 250 12.57 -7.29 21.08
N ASP A 251 13.02 -6.63 20.02
CA ASP A 251 13.55 -5.25 20.01
C ASP A 251 12.43 -4.18 19.86
N GLY A 252 11.16 -4.57 20.06
CA GLY A 252 10.00 -3.67 20.06
C GLY A 252 9.46 -3.25 18.69
N LYS A 253 10.01 -3.81 17.60
CA LYS A 253 9.80 -3.31 16.23
C LYS A 253 8.75 -4.07 15.46
N ASP A 254 7.90 -3.31 14.76
CA ASP A 254 6.90 -3.84 13.86
C ASP A 254 7.55 -4.52 12.64
N VAL A 255 7.11 -5.73 12.28
CA VAL A 255 7.72 -6.50 11.17
C VAL A 255 7.65 -5.76 9.84
N ARG A 256 6.59 -5.00 9.58
CA ARG A 256 6.42 -4.17 8.36
C ARG A 256 7.45 -3.03 8.22
N THR A 257 8.16 -2.66 9.29
CA THR A 257 9.22 -1.63 9.25
C THR A 257 10.60 -2.18 8.85
N GLY A 258 10.78 -3.50 8.84
CA GLY A 258 12.07 -4.13 8.55
C GLY A 258 12.41 -4.19 7.06
N ASP A 259 13.71 -4.12 6.74
CA ASP A 259 14.18 -4.43 5.40
C ASP A 259 14.42 -5.94 5.25
N TRP A 260 13.53 -6.57 4.49
CA TRP A 260 13.50 -8.01 4.22
C TRP A 260 13.80 -8.30 2.75
N THR A 261 14.54 -9.37 2.48
CA THR A 261 14.75 -9.90 1.14
C THR A 261 13.51 -10.67 0.63
N ASN A 262 13.45 -10.96 -0.68
CA ASN A 262 12.33 -11.73 -1.25
C ASN A 262 12.16 -13.11 -0.57
N GLU A 263 13.28 -13.81 -0.31
CA GLU A 263 13.29 -15.10 0.39
C GLU A 263 12.77 -14.97 1.83
N GLU A 264 13.14 -13.91 2.54
CA GLU A 264 12.63 -13.65 3.90
C GLU A 264 11.13 -13.32 3.89
N ILE A 265 10.66 -12.55 2.91
CA ILE A 265 9.23 -12.18 2.75
C ILE A 265 8.37 -13.41 2.48
N GLU A 266 8.83 -14.39 1.71
CA GLU A 266 8.12 -15.67 1.55
C GLU A 266 7.98 -16.43 2.88
N VAL A 267 8.98 -16.37 3.77
CA VAL A 267 8.90 -16.97 5.12
C VAL A 267 7.96 -16.17 6.03
N ILE A 268 8.04 -14.84 6.03
CA ILE A 268 7.18 -13.93 6.82
C ILE A 268 5.69 -14.13 6.46
N ASN A 269 5.38 -14.17 5.17
CA ASN A 269 4.01 -14.28 4.67
C ASN A 269 3.32 -15.60 5.06
N GLN A 270 4.09 -16.64 5.43
CA GLN A 270 3.56 -17.90 5.96
C GLN A 270 3.18 -17.84 7.46
N GLN A 271 3.64 -16.83 8.20
CA GLN A 271 3.42 -16.74 9.66
C GLN A 271 2.16 -15.93 10.05
N TYR A 272 1.55 -15.19 9.11
CA TYR A 272 0.33 -14.39 9.31
C TYR A 272 0.38 -13.43 10.52
N LEU A 273 1.53 -12.77 10.69
CA LEU A 273 1.81 -11.84 11.78
C LEU A 273 0.90 -10.60 11.73
N LEU A 274 0.73 -9.96 12.88
CA LEU A 274 -0.08 -8.76 13.08
C LEU A 274 0.67 -7.49 12.70
N THR A 275 1.87 -7.34 13.24
CA THR A 275 2.84 -6.25 13.00
C THR A 275 3.41 -6.24 11.56
N ALA A 276 3.01 -7.22 10.75
CA ALA A 276 3.28 -7.30 9.31
C ALA A 276 2.23 -6.58 8.44
N LYS A 277 1.07 -6.20 9.01
CA LYS A 277 -0.05 -5.59 8.27
C LYS A 277 0.17 -4.08 8.15
N PRO A 278 0.08 -3.47 6.95
CA PRO A 278 0.18 -2.02 6.81
C PRO A 278 -0.98 -1.31 7.53
N MET A 279 -0.68 -0.17 8.16
CA MET A 279 -1.63 0.62 8.92
C MET A 279 -1.79 2.03 8.33
N ILE A 280 -2.96 2.63 8.55
CA ILE A 280 -3.23 4.05 8.30
C ILE A 280 -3.87 4.61 9.58
N TYR A 281 -3.30 5.68 10.12
CA TYR A 281 -3.79 6.30 11.35
C TYR A 281 -4.88 7.32 11.04
N LEU A 282 -6.08 7.09 11.58
CA LEU A 282 -7.24 7.96 11.38
C LEU A 282 -7.53 8.73 12.68
N VAL A 283 -7.15 9.99 12.75
CA VAL A 283 -7.32 10.79 13.97
C VAL A 283 -8.70 11.46 13.95
N ASN A 284 -9.62 10.90 14.75
CA ASN A 284 -10.99 11.39 14.87
C ASN A 284 -11.04 12.59 15.82
N ILE A 285 -11.38 13.78 15.31
CA ILE A 285 -11.47 15.05 16.05
C ILE A 285 -12.90 15.62 16.00
N SER A 286 -13.18 16.67 16.79
CA SER A 286 -14.47 17.35 16.69
C SER A 286 -14.63 18.04 15.32
N GLU A 287 -15.87 18.32 14.93
CA GLU A 287 -16.16 19.06 13.70
C GLU A 287 -15.53 20.45 13.72
N GLN A 288 -15.60 21.15 14.87
CA GLN A 288 -14.98 22.47 15.01
C GLN A 288 -13.46 22.41 14.85
N ASP A 289 -12.80 21.42 15.47
CA ASP A 289 -11.35 21.23 15.30
C ASP A 289 -10.98 20.92 13.84
N TYR A 290 -11.79 20.11 13.14
CA TYR A 290 -11.61 19.77 11.73
C TYR A 290 -11.71 21.01 10.82
N LEU A 291 -12.71 21.87 11.04
CA LEU A 291 -12.88 23.13 10.31
C LEU A 291 -11.81 24.18 10.67
N ASP A 292 -11.16 24.07 11.84
CA ASP A 292 -10.08 24.96 12.26
C ASP A 292 -8.66 24.44 11.95
N LEU A 293 -8.49 23.20 11.46
CA LEU A 293 -7.18 22.63 11.07
C LEU A 293 -6.39 23.52 10.10
N ALA A 294 -7.09 24.17 9.16
CA ALA A 294 -6.49 25.07 8.17
C ALA A 294 -5.98 26.39 8.77
N LYS A 295 -6.41 26.71 10.01
CA LYS A 295 -6.08 27.94 10.74
C LYS A 295 -5.03 27.69 11.82
N GLN A 296 -5.08 26.52 12.48
CA GLN A 296 -4.20 26.15 13.58
C GLN A 296 -3.96 24.62 13.65
N PRO A 297 -2.73 24.18 13.98
CA PRO A 297 -2.43 22.75 14.12
C PRO A 297 -3.02 22.18 15.41
N HIS A 298 -3.79 21.10 15.31
CA HIS A 298 -4.39 20.44 16.46
C HIS A 298 -3.32 19.70 17.32
N PRO A 299 -3.25 19.92 18.64
CA PRO A 299 -2.13 19.43 19.47
C PRO A 299 -2.07 17.91 19.57
N VAL A 300 -3.22 17.21 19.58
CA VAL A 300 -3.26 15.74 19.66
C VAL A 300 -2.78 15.10 18.35
N ILE A 301 -3.10 15.71 17.19
CA ILE A 301 -2.61 15.23 15.89
C ILE A 301 -1.08 15.30 15.85
N LYS A 302 -0.49 16.40 16.35
CA LYS A 302 0.97 16.48 16.44
C LYS A 302 1.56 15.40 17.36
N ARG A 303 1.01 15.19 18.56
CA ARG A 303 1.49 14.13 19.48
C ARG A 303 1.44 12.73 18.86
N ILE A 304 0.43 12.46 18.03
CA ILE A 304 0.30 11.19 17.29
C ILE A 304 1.36 11.11 16.18
N GLN A 305 1.56 12.18 15.39
CA GLN A 305 2.60 12.21 14.35
C GLN A 305 4.01 12.07 14.94
N ASP A 306 4.33 12.80 16.01
CA ASP A 306 5.62 12.74 16.73
C ASP A 306 5.91 11.30 17.23
N TRP A 307 4.88 10.48 17.50
CA TRP A 307 5.01 9.06 17.87
C TRP A 307 5.16 8.15 16.63
N ILE A 308 4.35 8.37 15.58
CA ILE A 308 4.44 7.63 14.30
C ILE A 308 5.83 7.79 13.68
N ASP A 309 6.38 9.00 13.66
CA ASP A 309 7.71 9.28 13.08
C ASP A 309 8.85 8.53 13.79
N VAL A 310 8.64 8.09 15.03
CA VAL A 310 9.60 7.31 15.83
C VAL A 310 9.37 5.80 15.68
N HIS A 311 8.12 5.34 15.76
CA HIS A 311 7.78 3.91 15.81
C HIS A 311 7.48 3.30 14.43
N HIS A 312 6.82 4.06 13.55
CA HIS A 312 6.33 3.62 12.23
C HIS A 312 6.63 4.65 11.13
N PRO A 313 7.91 5.00 10.91
CA PRO A 313 8.30 6.09 10.02
C PRO A 313 7.81 5.87 8.58
N GLY A 314 6.98 6.80 8.09
CA GLY A 314 6.39 6.75 6.75
C GLY A 314 4.95 6.24 6.68
N ASP A 315 4.36 5.81 7.79
CA ASP A 315 2.92 5.55 7.86
C ASP A 315 2.10 6.83 7.66
N LEU A 316 0.92 6.68 7.05
CA LEU A 316 0.02 7.79 6.76
C LEU A 316 -0.89 8.11 7.96
N LEU A 317 -0.93 9.39 8.35
CA LEU A 317 -1.92 9.97 9.25
C LEU A 317 -2.93 10.78 8.42
N ILE A 318 -4.24 10.47 8.57
CA ILE A 318 -5.35 11.26 8.02
C ILE A 318 -6.20 11.77 9.19
N PRO A 319 -6.35 13.10 9.38
CA PRO A 319 -7.31 13.64 10.34
C PRO A 319 -8.71 13.71 9.73
N PHE A 320 -9.74 13.38 10.50
CA PHE A 320 -11.13 13.43 10.06
C PHE A 320 -12.06 13.72 11.25
N SER A 321 -13.32 14.07 10.99
CA SER A 321 -14.33 14.16 12.04
C SER A 321 -15.49 13.21 11.76
N GLY A 322 -15.61 12.15 12.57
CA GLY A 322 -16.66 11.15 12.42
C GLY A 322 -18.08 11.69 12.62
N SER A 323 -18.26 12.81 13.34
CA SER A 323 -19.55 13.50 13.43
C SER A 323 -19.90 14.21 12.13
N PHE A 324 -18.94 14.93 11.53
CA PHE A 324 -19.12 15.65 10.27
C PHE A 324 -19.38 14.69 9.11
N GLU A 325 -18.61 13.59 9.00
CA GLU A 325 -18.84 12.57 7.97
C GLU A 325 -20.19 11.87 8.12
N ASN A 326 -20.65 11.60 9.35
CA ASN A 326 -22.01 11.10 9.59
C ASN A 326 -23.06 12.13 9.12
N GLN A 327 -22.90 13.42 9.43
CA GLN A 327 -23.81 14.46 8.94
C GLN A 327 -23.84 14.50 7.41
N LEU A 328 -22.70 14.40 6.74
CA LEU A 328 -22.63 14.33 5.28
C LEU A 328 -23.29 13.07 4.70
N SER A 329 -23.25 11.93 5.39
CA SER A 329 -23.91 10.70 4.94
C SER A 329 -25.44 10.77 4.96
N LEU A 330 -26.04 11.67 5.76
CA LEU A 330 -27.50 11.90 5.76
C LEU A 330 -28.00 12.51 4.45
N PHE A 331 -27.11 13.13 3.66
CA PHE A 331 -27.43 13.80 2.39
C PHE A 331 -26.92 13.01 1.16
N GLU A 332 -26.64 11.71 1.31
CA GLU A 332 -26.15 10.87 0.20
C GLU A 332 -27.11 10.84 -0.99
N ASP A 333 -28.42 10.74 -0.72
CA ASP A 333 -29.51 10.81 -1.72
C ASP A 333 -29.88 12.26 -2.13
N ALA A 334 -29.25 13.28 -1.54
CA ALA A 334 -29.54 14.70 -1.76
C ALA A 334 -28.26 15.52 -2.07
N PRO A 335 -27.63 15.34 -3.27
CA PRO A 335 -26.33 15.94 -3.57
C PRO A 335 -26.27 17.47 -3.49
N GLU A 336 -27.38 18.16 -3.78
CA GLU A 336 -27.47 19.62 -3.68
C GLU A 336 -27.41 20.09 -2.22
N GLU A 337 -28.07 19.38 -1.30
CA GLU A 337 -28.00 19.67 0.14
C GLU A 337 -26.62 19.30 0.70
N LYS A 338 -26.02 18.20 0.23
CA LYS A 338 -24.67 17.78 0.61
C LYS A 338 -23.61 18.81 0.21
N GLU A 339 -23.68 19.37 -1.00
CA GLU A 339 -22.77 20.44 -1.44
C GLU A 339 -23.03 21.75 -0.67
N MET A 340 -24.28 22.09 -0.33
CA MET A 340 -24.57 23.25 0.54
C MET A 340 -23.90 23.14 1.92
N VAL A 341 -23.95 21.95 2.56
CA VAL A 341 -23.25 21.72 3.84
C VAL A 341 -21.73 21.85 3.68
N LEU A 342 -21.15 21.32 2.59
CA LEU A 342 -19.72 21.47 2.29
C LEU A 342 -19.32 22.92 1.97
N GLU A 343 -20.17 23.69 1.28
CA GLU A 343 -19.96 25.10 1.04
C GLU A 343 -19.96 25.92 2.34
N ASP A 344 -20.92 25.71 3.23
CA ASP A 344 -21.03 26.46 4.48
C ASP A 344 -19.91 26.09 5.46
N ALA A 345 -19.54 24.81 5.53
CA ALA A 345 -18.32 24.34 6.19
C ALA A 345 -17.06 25.03 5.61
N SER A 346 -16.97 25.17 4.28
CA SER A 346 -15.86 25.86 3.62
C SER A 346 -15.82 27.36 3.95
N LYS A 347 -16.98 28.03 4.03
CA LYS A 347 -17.11 29.44 4.43
C LYS A 347 -16.65 29.64 5.89
N GLN A 348 -16.98 28.70 6.78
CA GLN A 348 -16.54 28.70 8.19
C GLN A 348 -15.03 28.39 8.36
N ALA A 349 -14.48 27.47 7.56
CA ALA A 349 -13.07 27.12 7.58
C ALA A 349 -12.17 28.19 6.92
N GLY A 350 -12.68 28.93 5.94
CA GLY A 350 -11.91 29.86 5.11
C GLY A 350 -11.09 29.18 4.01
N VAL A 351 -11.28 27.88 3.81
CA VAL A 351 -10.67 27.03 2.77
C VAL A 351 -11.73 26.07 2.21
N LYS A 352 -11.49 25.43 1.07
CA LYS A 352 -12.39 24.36 0.61
C LYS A 352 -12.30 23.17 1.55
N ILE A 353 -13.44 22.82 2.17
CA ILE A 353 -13.64 21.58 2.91
C ILE A 353 -14.23 20.52 1.98
N THR A 354 -13.83 19.28 2.18
CA THR A 354 -14.38 18.08 1.53
C THR A 354 -14.52 16.97 2.57
N SER A 355 -15.35 15.96 2.26
CA SER A 355 -15.32 14.68 2.98
C SER A 355 -13.92 14.05 2.87
N ALA A 356 -13.42 13.50 3.97
CA ALA A 356 -12.19 12.72 4.04
C ALA A 356 -12.40 11.26 3.63
N LEU A 357 -13.64 10.74 3.66
CA LEU A 357 -13.93 9.34 3.33
C LEU A 357 -13.40 8.90 1.95
N PRO A 358 -13.53 9.70 0.86
CA PRO A 358 -12.95 9.34 -0.44
C PRO A 358 -11.44 9.11 -0.40
N GLU A 359 -10.70 9.98 0.29
CA GLU A 359 -9.25 9.81 0.45
C GLU A 359 -8.94 8.57 1.30
N ILE A 360 -9.62 8.39 2.43
CA ILE A 360 -9.44 7.24 3.32
C ILE A 360 -9.68 5.90 2.58
N ILE A 361 -10.71 5.83 1.71
CA ILE A 361 -11.01 4.64 0.89
C ILE A 361 -9.90 4.37 -0.14
N VAL A 362 -9.42 5.41 -0.83
CA VAL A 362 -8.33 5.28 -1.82
C VAL A 362 -7.02 4.87 -1.14
N LYS A 363 -6.66 5.53 -0.03
CA LYS A 363 -5.45 5.19 0.75
C LYS A 363 -5.51 3.81 1.37
N GLY A 364 -6.69 3.37 1.83
CA GLY A 364 -6.91 1.99 2.27
C GLY A 364 -6.60 0.93 1.19
N ARG A 365 -6.81 1.27 -0.10
CA ARG A 365 -6.44 0.40 -1.24
C ARG A 365 -4.96 0.50 -1.61
N GLU A 366 -4.36 1.69 -1.54
CA GLU A 366 -2.90 1.86 -1.71
C GLU A 366 -2.12 1.04 -0.67
N ALA A 367 -2.51 1.11 0.61
CA ALA A 367 -1.91 0.30 1.69
C ALA A 367 -2.07 -1.21 1.44
N LEU A 368 -3.24 -1.65 0.97
CA LEU A 368 -3.47 -3.03 0.52
C LEU A 368 -2.71 -3.41 -0.76
N ASN A 369 -1.94 -2.49 -1.36
CA ASN A 369 -1.24 -2.67 -2.63
C ASN A 369 -2.20 -3.17 -3.73
N LEU A 370 -3.40 -2.59 -3.79
CA LEU A 370 -4.45 -2.89 -4.76
C LEU A 370 -4.54 -1.78 -5.82
N GLN A 371 -4.31 -2.17 -7.07
CA GLN A 371 -4.53 -1.37 -8.26
C GLN A 371 -5.77 -1.86 -9.02
N GLN A 372 -6.16 -1.17 -10.08
CA GLN A 372 -7.27 -1.57 -10.93
C GLN A 372 -7.05 -1.27 -12.41
N PHE A 373 -7.59 -2.13 -13.26
CA PHE A 373 -7.70 -1.92 -14.70
C PHE A 373 -9.18 -1.88 -15.11
N PHE A 374 -9.48 -1.27 -16.25
CA PHE A 374 -10.84 -1.12 -16.75
C PHE A 374 -11.11 -2.02 -17.96
N THR A 375 -12.33 -2.57 -18.04
CA THR A 375 -12.94 -3.00 -19.30
C THR A 375 -14.08 -2.04 -19.61
N ALA A 376 -14.07 -1.41 -20.79
CA ALA A 376 -15.03 -0.37 -21.14
C ALA A 376 -15.68 -0.60 -22.51
N GLY A 377 -16.98 -0.31 -22.60
CA GLY A 377 -17.78 -0.44 -23.81
C GLY A 377 -19.26 -0.19 -23.54
N PRO A 378 -20.13 -0.20 -24.58
CA PRO A 378 -21.55 0.13 -24.44
C PRO A 378 -22.38 -0.91 -23.65
N GLY A 379 -21.86 -2.12 -23.46
CA GLY A 379 -22.48 -3.13 -22.60
C GLY A 379 -22.20 -2.88 -21.11
N GLU A 380 -20.92 -2.88 -20.74
CA GLU A 380 -20.47 -2.65 -19.36
C GLU A 380 -19.19 -1.79 -19.36
N VAL A 381 -19.14 -0.80 -18.45
CA VAL A 381 -17.86 -0.25 -17.94
C VAL A 381 -17.64 -0.84 -16.56
N ARG A 382 -16.46 -1.45 -16.36
CA ARG A 382 -16.13 -2.14 -15.12
C ARG A 382 -14.67 -1.94 -14.72
N SER A 383 -14.46 -1.68 -13.44
CA SER A 383 -13.16 -1.68 -12.79
C SER A 383 -12.87 -3.07 -12.19
N TRP A 384 -11.64 -3.56 -12.39
CA TRP A 384 -11.17 -4.87 -11.97
C TRP A 384 -9.97 -4.73 -11.05
N THR A 385 -10.13 -5.14 -9.79
CA THR A 385 -9.08 -5.03 -8.77
C THR A 385 -8.03 -6.15 -8.91
N THR A 386 -6.75 -5.76 -8.85
CA THR A 386 -5.58 -6.65 -8.85
C THR A 386 -4.56 -6.16 -7.82
N ARG A 387 -3.66 -7.02 -7.33
CA ARG A 387 -2.44 -6.56 -6.64
C ARG A 387 -1.55 -5.76 -7.60
N THR A 388 -0.72 -4.86 -7.07
CA THR A 388 0.39 -4.27 -7.84
C THR A 388 1.31 -5.35 -8.40
N ASN A 389 2.01 -5.04 -9.50
CA ASN A 389 2.90 -5.95 -10.24
C ASN A 389 2.21 -7.18 -10.89
N THR A 390 0.87 -7.28 -10.89
CA THR A 390 0.12 -8.38 -11.53
C THR A 390 0.38 -8.43 -13.03
N LEU A 391 0.71 -9.61 -13.58
CA LEU A 391 0.95 -9.79 -15.02
C LEU A 391 -0.36 -9.88 -15.81
N ALA A 392 -0.33 -9.49 -17.09
CA ALA A 392 -1.49 -9.46 -17.98
C ALA A 392 -2.29 -10.79 -18.04
N PRO A 393 -1.69 -12.00 -18.04
CA PRO A 393 -2.45 -13.25 -17.98
C PRO A 393 -3.20 -13.43 -16.66
N GLN A 394 -2.58 -13.07 -15.53
CA GLN A 394 -3.15 -13.17 -14.19
C GLN A 394 -4.32 -12.17 -14.02
N ALA A 395 -4.14 -10.94 -14.52
CA ALA A 395 -5.18 -9.92 -14.57
C ALA A 395 -6.39 -10.39 -15.41
N ALA A 396 -6.14 -11.05 -16.55
CA ALA A 396 -7.19 -11.67 -17.36
C ALA A 396 -7.89 -12.82 -16.60
N GLY A 397 -7.16 -13.58 -15.79
CA GLY A 397 -7.69 -14.63 -14.91
C GLY A 397 -8.71 -14.13 -13.88
N VAL A 398 -8.61 -12.87 -13.44
CA VAL A 398 -9.60 -12.22 -12.56
C VAL A 398 -10.95 -12.01 -13.25
N ILE A 399 -10.97 -11.89 -14.58
CA ILE A 399 -12.21 -11.88 -15.37
C ILE A 399 -12.77 -13.31 -15.46
N HIS A 400 -11.96 -14.25 -15.94
CA HIS A 400 -12.29 -15.67 -15.99
C HIS A 400 -11.02 -16.51 -16.19
N THR A 401 -10.94 -17.68 -15.54
CA THR A 401 -9.74 -18.54 -15.58
C THR A 401 -9.35 -19.00 -16.99
N ASP A 402 -10.31 -19.12 -17.91
CA ASP A 402 -10.04 -19.44 -19.32
C ASP A 402 -9.31 -18.33 -20.08
N PHE A 403 -9.42 -17.06 -19.65
CA PHE A 403 -8.67 -15.97 -20.28
C PHE A 403 -7.17 -16.08 -19.95
N GLU A 404 -6.82 -16.44 -18.71
CA GLU A 404 -5.44 -16.71 -18.30
C GLU A 404 -4.88 -17.95 -19.01
N ARG A 405 -5.62 -19.07 -18.96
CA ARG A 405 -5.23 -20.34 -19.60
C ARG A 405 -5.06 -20.22 -21.11
N GLY A 406 -5.93 -19.45 -21.75
CA GLY A 406 -5.95 -19.22 -23.20
C GLY A 406 -5.22 -17.95 -23.65
N PHE A 407 -4.50 -17.24 -22.78
CA PHE A 407 -3.99 -15.90 -23.05
C PHE A 407 -3.11 -15.83 -24.31
N ILE A 408 -3.49 -14.96 -25.24
CA ILE A 408 -2.70 -14.60 -26.44
C ILE A 408 -2.01 -13.25 -26.22
N MET A 409 -2.79 -12.20 -25.94
CA MET A 409 -2.31 -10.83 -25.72
C MET A 409 -3.34 -9.99 -24.97
N ALA A 410 -2.88 -8.92 -24.33
CA ALA A 410 -3.73 -7.80 -23.91
C ALA A 410 -3.60 -6.67 -24.94
N GLU A 411 -4.73 -6.13 -25.41
CA GLU A 411 -4.77 -4.84 -26.11
C GLU A 411 -5.08 -3.76 -25.08
N VAL A 412 -4.16 -2.79 -24.93
CA VAL A 412 -4.11 -1.86 -23.81
C VAL A 412 -4.09 -0.43 -24.32
N MET A 413 -4.98 0.40 -23.79
CA MET A 413 -4.97 1.86 -23.92
C MET A 413 -4.71 2.47 -22.54
N LYS A 414 -3.92 3.55 -22.48
CA LYS A 414 -3.79 4.32 -21.24
C LYS A 414 -5.00 5.22 -21.07
N MET A 415 -5.45 5.41 -19.83
CA MET A 415 -6.60 6.27 -19.53
C MET A 415 -6.39 7.70 -20.05
N ASP A 416 -5.20 8.27 -19.86
CA ASP A 416 -4.89 9.63 -20.29
C ASP A 416 -4.85 9.75 -21.82
N ASP A 417 -4.31 8.75 -22.51
CA ASP A 417 -4.32 8.69 -23.98
C ASP A 417 -5.75 8.63 -24.54
N LEU A 418 -6.63 7.85 -23.92
CA LEU A 418 -8.05 7.75 -24.30
C LEU A 418 -8.83 9.04 -23.96
N LYS A 419 -8.45 9.73 -22.88
CA LYS A 419 -9.05 11.00 -22.44
C LYS A 419 -8.58 12.19 -23.28
N GLU A 420 -7.34 12.18 -23.76
CA GLU A 420 -6.77 13.17 -24.69
C GLU A 420 -7.36 13.00 -26.10
N LEU A 421 -7.35 11.77 -26.63
CA LEU A 421 -7.68 11.47 -28.02
C LEU A 421 -9.17 11.15 -28.23
N GLY A 422 -9.97 11.11 -27.18
CA GLY A 422 -11.43 11.08 -27.26
C GLY A 422 -12.09 9.79 -27.76
N SER A 423 -11.41 8.93 -28.50
CA SER A 423 -11.97 7.64 -28.96
C SER A 423 -10.91 6.54 -29.17
N GLU A 424 -11.32 5.28 -29.05
CA GLU A 424 -10.45 4.12 -29.35
C GLU A 424 -9.90 4.17 -30.80
N ALA A 425 -10.68 4.69 -31.75
CA ALA A 425 -10.26 4.82 -33.14
C ALA A 425 -9.11 5.84 -33.28
N GLU A 426 -9.16 6.94 -32.55
CA GLU A 426 -8.13 7.98 -32.55
C GLU A 426 -6.88 7.57 -31.76
N VAL A 427 -7.03 6.90 -30.60
CA VAL A 427 -5.93 6.23 -29.87
C VAL A 427 -5.18 5.25 -30.78
N LYS A 428 -5.92 4.49 -31.59
CA LYS A 428 -5.35 3.52 -32.55
C LYS A 428 -4.71 4.18 -33.76
N ALA A 429 -5.29 5.27 -34.29
CA ALA A 429 -4.70 6.06 -35.36
C ALA A 429 -3.41 6.77 -34.92
N ALA A 430 -3.33 7.22 -33.66
CA ALA A 430 -2.14 7.81 -33.05
C ALA A 430 -1.05 6.77 -32.67
N GLY A 431 -1.31 5.47 -32.85
CA GLY A 431 -0.37 4.40 -32.48
C GLY A 431 -0.26 4.13 -30.98
N LYS A 432 -1.10 4.76 -30.14
CA LYS A 432 -1.12 4.61 -28.68
C LYS A 432 -1.95 3.40 -28.19
N TYR A 433 -2.29 2.48 -29.10
CA TYR A 433 -3.06 1.26 -28.84
C TYR A 433 -2.12 0.05 -28.80
N TYR A 434 -1.71 -0.36 -27.58
CA TYR A 434 -0.58 -1.27 -27.41
C TYR A 434 -1.01 -2.74 -27.36
N SER A 435 -0.41 -3.60 -28.18
CA SER A 435 -0.48 -5.05 -28.00
C SER A 435 0.61 -5.52 -27.03
N LYS A 436 0.22 -6.10 -25.90
CA LYS A 436 1.09 -6.51 -24.78
C LYS A 436 1.10 -8.04 -24.62
N GLY A 437 2.30 -8.58 -24.37
CA GLY A 437 2.55 -10.01 -24.16
C GLY A 437 2.29 -10.48 -22.73
N LYS A 438 2.74 -11.70 -22.40
CA LYS A 438 2.54 -12.33 -21.09
C LYS A 438 3.32 -11.65 -19.97
N ASP A 439 4.47 -11.08 -20.30
CA ASP A 439 5.42 -10.48 -19.35
C ASP A 439 5.12 -9.00 -19.05
N TYR A 440 4.00 -8.47 -19.57
CA TYR A 440 3.53 -7.13 -19.24
C TYR A 440 2.87 -7.14 -17.85
N GLN A 441 3.44 -6.37 -16.93
CA GLN A 441 2.76 -5.97 -15.70
C GLN A 441 1.66 -4.97 -16.06
N VAL A 442 0.45 -5.19 -15.56
CA VAL A 442 -0.66 -4.26 -15.74
C VAL A 442 -0.42 -3.03 -14.88
N GLU A 443 -0.66 -1.85 -15.45
CA GLU A 443 -0.51 -0.56 -14.76
C GLU A 443 -1.89 -0.04 -14.30
N ASP A 444 -1.93 0.73 -13.21
CA ASP A 444 -3.18 1.26 -12.67
C ASP A 444 -3.87 2.21 -13.65
N GLY A 445 -5.15 1.97 -13.92
CA GLY A 445 -5.96 2.70 -14.89
C GLY A 445 -5.79 2.24 -16.35
N ASP A 446 -5.06 1.16 -16.64
CA ASP A 446 -5.05 0.55 -17.97
C ASP A 446 -6.49 0.19 -18.43
N VAL A 447 -6.87 0.58 -19.64
CA VAL A 447 -8.12 0.14 -20.28
C VAL A 447 -7.78 -1.04 -21.20
N ILE A 448 -8.28 -2.24 -20.88
CA ILE A 448 -7.79 -3.49 -21.47
C ILE A 448 -8.90 -4.27 -22.19
N PHE A 449 -8.58 -4.74 -23.40
CA PHE A 449 -9.30 -5.82 -24.09
C PHE A 449 -8.40 -7.05 -24.21
N PHE A 450 -8.79 -8.17 -23.60
CA PHE A 450 -7.98 -9.40 -23.61
C PHE A 450 -8.34 -10.33 -24.78
N LYS A 451 -7.33 -10.73 -25.55
CA LYS A 451 -7.45 -11.77 -26.58
C LYS A 451 -6.97 -13.11 -26.03
N PHE A 452 -7.85 -14.10 -26.09
CA PHE A 452 -7.61 -15.46 -25.61
C PHE A 452 -8.18 -16.50 -26.58
N ASN A 453 -7.69 -17.73 -26.52
CA ASN A 453 -8.28 -18.88 -27.21
C ASN A 453 -8.04 -20.15 -26.38
N VAL A 454 -9.12 -20.78 -25.92
CA VAL A 454 -9.04 -22.09 -25.26
C VAL A 454 -9.44 -23.17 -26.27
N THR A 455 -8.45 -23.88 -26.80
CA THR A 455 -8.68 -25.13 -27.52
C THR A 455 -9.25 -26.16 -26.55
N ASN A 456 -10.57 -26.36 -26.62
CA ASN A 456 -11.27 -27.40 -25.86
C ASN A 456 -10.80 -28.79 -26.33
N ASN A 457 -9.75 -29.30 -25.67
CA ASN A 457 -9.34 -30.70 -25.73
C ASN A 457 -10.44 -31.58 -25.11
N LYS A 458 -11.50 -31.84 -25.88
CA LYS A 458 -12.39 -32.97 -25.65
C LYS A 458 -11.51 -34.22 -25.61
N LYS A 459 -11.37 -34.81 -24.42
CA LYS A 459 -10.77 -36.14 -24.29
C LYS A 459 -11.55 -37.08 -25.21
N LYS A 460 -10.83 -37.76 -26.10
CA LYS A 460 -11.33 -38.94 -26.82
C LYS A 460 -11.34 -40.13 -25.87
#